data_AF-A0A5L0VA35-F1
#
_entry.id   AF-A0A5L0VA35-F1
#
_cell.length_a   1.000
_cell.length_b   1.000
_cell.length_c   1.000
_cell.angle_alpha   90.00
_cell.angle_beta   90.00
_cell.angle_gamma   90.00
#
_symmetry.space_group_name_H-M   'P 1'
#
loop_
_entity.id
_entity.type
_entity.pdbx_description
1 polymer ?
#
loop_
_entity_poly.entity_id
_entity_poly.type
_entity_poly.pdbx_seq_one_letter_code
_entity_poly.pdbx_strand_id
1 'polypeptide(L)'
;MIYLAILGKIYNEKSYFKTDVLRIMSQEIFKYEIKFDAYLRECAKSTDYQRIAEENLSKLVQEDNNQNVLANVLSFNYTHIPSKVTSEEGDEISIKVKDNVHGKLGNEIIFGIDHGTIDNDTPLYNFTKTYRKLYENKDSEESVLSIDIKVIKIYGHSLSNADYAYFQSIFDFLNIYENPINIIVYYTKYKENEAEIRQELSNAVQKLISRYGQSMDNKEKGKNLLHKLLLENRLTIKKINLKEASKRRRFAPAIDGTKYEARYATSLCSEIKKRSYPIAESHRTREYPRKIFGF
;
A
#
# COMPACT_ATOMS: atom_id res chain seq x y z
N MET A 1 -10.59 5.94 9.15
CA MET A 1 -9.98 7.05 8.38
C MET A 1 -10.76 8.36 8.55
N ILE A 2 -11.98 8.52 8.00
CA ILE A 2 -12.80 9.74 8.22
C ILE A 2 -13.08 10.01 9.72
N TYR A 3 -13.31 8.96 10.50
CA TYR A 3 -13.55 9.06 11.95
C TYR A 3 -12.37 9.70 12.72
N LEU A 4 -11.13 9.38 12.35
CA LEU A 4 -9.93 9.90 13.00
C LEU A 4 -9.74 11.40 12.70
N ALA A 5 -10.00 11.82 11.46
CA ALA A 5 -9.95 13.23 11.06
C ALA A 5 -11.08 14.08 11.68
N ILE A 6 -12.29 13.53 11.80
CA ILE A 6 -13.42 14.20 12.47
C ILE A 6 -13.16 14.35 13.98
N LEU A 7 -12.57 13.33 14.62
CA LEU A 7 -12.21 13.41 16.03
C LEU A 7 -11.03 14.36 16.28
N GLY A 8 -10.10 14.50 15.35
CA GLY A 8 -9.05 15.53 15.40
C GLY A 8 -9.61 16.96 15.42
N LYS A 9 -10.74 17.22 14.73
CA LYS A 9 -11.47 18.49 14.87
C LYS A 9 -12.11 18.65 16.25
N ILE A 10 -12.71 17.59 16.80
CA ILE A 10 -13.32 17.60 18.14
C ILE A 10 -12.24 17.77 19.24
N TYR A 11 -11.04 17.23 19.02
CA TYR A 11 -9.88 17.34 19.92
C TYR A 11 -9.47 18.80 20.19
N ASN A 12 -9.67 19.71 19.22
CA ASN A 12 -9.31 21.11 19.38
C ASN A 12 -10.27 21.92 20.28
N GLU A 13 -11.47 21.42 20.58
CA GLU A 13 -12.52 22.25 21.21
C GLU A 13 -12.67 22.08 22.73
N LYS A 14 -12.20 20.98 23.36
CA LYS A 14 -12.40 20.75 24.81
C LYS A 14 -11.20 20.09 25.50
N SER A 15 -10.59 20.77 26.50
CA SER A 15 -9.33 20.35 27.14
C SER A 15 -9.44 19.16 28.10
N TYR A 16 -10.60 18.94 28.72
CA TYR A 16 -10.77 17.96 29.80
C TYR A 16 -10.95 16.49 29.34
N PHE A 17 -11.10 16.22 28.04
CA PHE A 17 -11.33 14.86 27.49
C PHE A 17 -10.16 14.29 26.68
N LYS A 18 -9.05 15.04 26.57
CA LYS A 18 -8.01 14.77 25.58
C LYS A 18 -7.29 13.43 25.79
N THR A 19 -6.85 13.13 27.01
CA THR A 19 -6.04 11.93 27.28
C THR A 19 -6.86 10.64 27.23
N ASP A 20 -8.09 10.66 27.78
CA ASP A 20 -8.95 9.48 27.77
C ASP A 20 -9.45 9.12 26.37
N VAL A 21 -9.80 10.11 25.54
CA VAL A 21 -10.21 9.87 24.16
C VAL A 21 -9.05 9.26 23.37
N LEU A 22 -7.84 9.81 23.45
CA LEU A 22 -6.68 9.25 22.76
C LEU A 22 -6.36 7.84 23.25
N ARG A 23 -6.42 7.59 24.57
CA ARG A 23 -6.22 6.26 25.15
C ARG A 23 -7.24 5.26 24.61
N ILE A 24 -8.53 5.61 24.61
CA ILE A 24 -9.60 4.74 24.06
C ILE A 24 -9.36 4.48 22.58
N MET A 25 -9.02 5.50 21.79
CA MET A 25 -8.74 5.34 20.35
C MET A 25 -7.57 4.40 20.09
N SER A 26 -6.50 4.51 20.88
CA SER A 26 -5.36 3.61 20.80
C SER A 26 -5.77 2.16 21.08
N GLN A 27 -6.60 1.94 22.10
CA GLN A 27 -7.12 0.61 22.43
C GLN A 27 -8.02 0.05 21.32
N GLU A 28 -8.88 0.87 20.71
CA GLU A 28 -9.77 0.43 19.64
C GLU A 28 -9.02 0.09 18.35
N ILE A 29 -7.97 0.86 18.01
CA ILE A 29 -7.11 0.52 16.86
C ILE A 29 -6.39 -0.81 17.09
N PHE A 30 -5.85 -1.03 18.29
CA PHE A 30 -5.19 -2.30 18.63
C PHE A 30 -6.15 -3.50 18.59
N LYS A 31 -7.37 -3.34 19.12
CA LYS A 31 -8.42 -4.37 19.00
C LYS A 31 -8.77 -4.66 17.55
N TYR A 32 -8.85 -3.62 16.71
CA TYR A 32 -9.12 -3.78 15.28
C TYR A 32 -8.00 -4.54 14.58
N GLU A 33 -6.74 -4.21 14.87
CA GLU A 33 -5.55 -4.89 14.34
C GLU A 33 -5.55 -6.38 14.67
N ILE A 34 -5.81 -6.75 15.92
CA ILE A 34 -5.90 -8.16 16.33
C ILE A 34 -7.00 -8.89 15.55
N LYS A 35 -8.20 -8.30 15.46
CA LYS A 35 -9.32 -8.92 14.74
C LYS A 35 -9.02 -9.05 13.24
N PHE A 36 -8.37 -8.04 12.66
CA PHE A 36 -7.99 -8.04 11.25
C PHE A 36 -6.87 -9.05 10.95
N ASP A 37 -5.86 -9.15 11.82
CA ASP A 37 -4.80 -10.17 11.77
C ASP A 37 -5.41 -11.59 11.81
N ALA A 38 -6.31 -11.86 12.76
CA ALA A 38 -7.00 -13.14 12.85
C ALA A 38 -7.80 -13.47 11.58
N TYR A 39 -8.53 -12.49 11.04
CA TYR A 39 -9.26 -12.65 9.79
C TYR A 39 -8.33 -12.99 8.61
N LEU A 40 -7.25 -12.24 8.44
CA LEU A 40 -6.31 -12.47 7.33
C LEU A 40 -5.56 -13.79 7.45
N ARG A 41 -5.20 -14.23 8.66
CA ARG A 41 -4.63 -15.57 8.87
C ARG A 41 -5.56 -16.66 8.39
N GLU A 42 -6.85 -16.55 8.67
CA GLU A 42 -7.84 -17.51 8.19
C GLU A 42 -7.95 -17.51 6.65
N CYS A 43 -7.88 -16.33 6.03
CA CYS A 43 -7.79 -16.23 4.57
C CYS A 43 -6.50 -16.87 4.02
N ALA A 44 -5.37 -16.67 4.68
CA ALA A 44 -4.04 -17.11 4.25
C ALA A 44 -3.74 -18.60 4.54
N LYS A 45 -4.54 -19.29 5.38
CA LYS A 45 -4.39 -20.73 5.67
C LYS A 45 -4.52 -21.65 4.46
N SER A 46 -5.04 -21.16 3.33
CA SER A 46 -5.10 -21.97 2.11
C SER A 46 -3.70 -22.34 1.66
N THR A 47 -3.40 -23.64 1.57
CA THR A 47 -2.18 -24.12 0.90
C THR A 47 -2.10 -23.61 -0.54
N ASP A 48 -3.25 -23.51 -1.22
CA ASP A 48 -3.32 -22.87 -2.54
C ASP A 48 -2.89 -21.40 -2.54
N TYR A 49 -3.22 -20.63 -1.49
CA TYR A 49 -2.85 -19.21 -1.44
C TYR A 49 -1.34 -19.07 -1.30
N GLN A 50 -0.73 -19.79 -0.36
CA GLN A 50 0.72 -19.73 -0.14
C GLN A 50 1.48 -20.15 -1.40
N ARG A 51 1.15 -21.31 -1.96
CA ARG A 51 1.76 -21.81 -3.19
C ARG A 51 1.62 -20.81 -4.35
N ILE A 52 0.42 -20.26 -4.58
CA ILE A 52 0.18 -19.29 -5.66
C ILE A 52 0.92 -17.98 -5.41
N ALA A 53 0.99 -17.52 -4.16
CA ALA A 53 1.73 -16.31 -3.79
C ALA A 53 3.23 -16.48 -4.04
N GLU A 54 3.81 -17.62 -3.68
CA GLU A 54 5.21 -17.95 -3.92
C GLU A 54 5.53 -18.07 -5.42
N GLU A 55 4.68 -18.78 -6.17
CA GLU A 55 4.80 -18.91 -7.63
C GLU A 55 4.65 -17.56 -8.35
N ASN A 56 3.79 -16.67 -7.85
CA ASN A 56 3.65 -15.34 -8.42
C ASN A 56 4.83 -14.44 -8.05
N LEU A 57 5.34 -14.57 -6.82
CA LEU A 57 6.51 -13.83 -6.37
C LEU A 57 7.74 -14.24 -7.18
N SER A 58 7.96 -15.54 -7.43
CA SER A 58 9.08 -16.01 -8.25
C SER A 58 9.09 -15.36 -9.63
N LYS A 59 7.94 -15.32 -10.32
CA LYS A 59 7.79 -14.63 -11.61
C LYS A 59 8.10 -13.13 -11.55
N LEU A 60 7.75 -12.48 -10.44
CA LEU A 60 8.02 -11.04 -10.27
C LEU A 60 9.51 -10.80 -10.03
N VAL A 61 10.18 -11.62 -9.23
CA VAL A 61 11.60 -11.40 -8.89
C VAL A 61 12.56 -11.91 -9.95
N GLN A 62 12.17 -12.89 -10.77
CA GLN A 62 12.99 -13.47 -11.84
C GLN A 62 13.48 -12.43 -12.85
N GLU A 63 14.77 -12.49 -13.21
CA GLU A 63 15.36 -11.69 -14.28
C GLU A 63 15.59 -12.54 -15.53
N ASP A 64 15.51 -11.91 -16.71
CA ASP A 64 15.88 -12.56 -17.95
C ASP A 64 17.41 -12.84 -17.92
N ASN A 65 17.80 -14.12 -17.95
CA ASN A 65 19.17 -14.62 -18.15
C ASN A 65 20.18 -14.56 -16.99
N ASN A 66 19.78 -14.42 -15.72
CA ASN A 66 20.73 -14.48 -14.60
C ASN A 66 20.50 -15.66 -13.65
N GLN A 67 21.54 -16.48 -13.49
CA GLN A 67 21.64 -17.45 -12.39
C GLN A 67 22.08 -16.68 -11.12
N ASN A 68 21.42 -16.97 -9.98
CA ASN A 68 21.62 -16.32 -8.67
C ASN A 68 21.11 -14.86 -8.56
N VAL A 69 19.82 -14.65 -8.83
CA VAL A 69 19.17 -13.37 -8.54
C VAL A 69 19.02 -13.17 -7.03
N LEU A 70 19.49 -12.02 -6.55
CA LEU A 70 19.30 -11.56 -5.18
C LEU A 70 18.27 -10.42 -5.18
N ALA A 71 17.14 -10.63 -4.53
CA ALA A 71 16.03 -9.68 -4.54
C ALA A 71 15.77 -9.07 -3.17
N ASN A 72 15.45 -7.78 -3.16
CA ASN A 72 14.82 -7.11 -2.02
C ASN A 72 13.33 -6.96 -2.32
N VAL A 73 12.47 -7.28 -1.34
CA VAL A 73 11.02 -7.25 -1.50
C VAL A 73 10.41 -6.29 -0.49
N LEU A 74 9.78 -5.24 -0.98
CA LEU A 74 8.93 -4.34 -0.21
C LEU A 74 7.47 -4.64 -0.56
N SER A 75 6.71 -5.12 0.43
CA SER A 75 5.33 -5.58 0.23
C SER A 75 4.33 -4.74 0.99
N PHE A 76 3.23 -4.41 0.35
CA PHE A 76 2.05 -3.79 0.98
C PHE A 76 1.06 -4.84 1.50
N ASN A 77 1.30 -6.12 1.21
CA ASN A 77 0.53 -7.23 1.74
C ASN A 77 0.96 -7.57 3.17
N TYR A 78 0.10 -8.28 3.90
CA TYR A 78 0.35 -8.68 5.27
C TYR A 78 0.94 -10.09 5.38
N THR A 79 0.93 -10.88 4.33
CA THR A 79 1.40 -12.27 4.38
C THR A 79 2.92 -12.35 4.41
N HIS A 80 3.44 -13.40 5.02
CA HIS A 80 4.88 -13.62 5.14
C HIS A 80 5.53 -13.77 3.76
N ILE A 81 6.59 -13.01 3.54
CA ILE A 81 7.44 -13.16 2.35
C ILE A 81 8.42 -14.32 2.62
N PRO A 82 8.48 -15.34 1.76
CA PRO A 82 9.43 -16.43 1.90
C PRO A 82 10.87 -15.91 1.76
N SER A 83 11.86 -16.59 2.33
CA SER A 83 13.27 -16.19 2.16
C SER A 83 13.84 -16.66 0.80
N LYS A 84 13.17 -17.62 0.17
CA LYS A 84 13.57 -18.23 -1.10
C LYS A 84 12.33 -18.58 -1.90
N VAL A 85 12.42 -18.48 -3.21
CA VAL A 85 11.39 -18.93 -4.15
C VAL A 85 12.05 -19.67 -5.30
N THR A 86 11.32 -20.59 -5.92
CA THR A 86 11.83 -21.37 -7.06
C THR A 86 11.16 -20.88 -8.35
N SER A 87 11.95 -20.65 -9.40
CA SER A 87 11.44 -20.30 -10.73
C SER A 87 10.74 -21.50 -11.39
N GLU A 88 10.07 -21.27 -12.53
CA GLU A 88 9.44 -22.37 -13.28
C GLU A 88 10.50 -23.32 -13.88
N GLU A 89 11.71 -22.83 -14.13
CA GLU A 89 12.87 -23.59 -14.61
C GLU A 89 13.60 -24.36 -13.50
N GLY A 90 13.23 -24.16 -12.23
CA GLY A 90 13.85 -24.82 -11.07
C GLY A 90 14.98 -24.03 -10.41
N ASP A 91 15.26 -22.81 -10.86
CA ASP A 91 16.30 -21.97 -10.26
C ASP A 91 15.85 -21.39 -8.92
N GLU A 92 16.72 -21.45 -7.91
CA GLU A 92 16.45 -20.87 -6.60
C GLU A 92 16.79 -19.37 -6.59
N ILE A 93 15.84 -18.54 -6.19
CA ILE A 93 15.99 -17.10 -6.06
C ILE A 93 15.95 -16.74 -4.58
N SER A 94 17.02 -16.12 -4.08
CA SER A 94 17.12 -15.70 -2.68
C SER A 94 16.56 -14.30 -2.49
N ILE A 95 15.67 -14.16 -1.51
CA ILE A 95 15.14 -12.86 -1.07
C ILE A 95 15.99 -12.42 0.13
N LYS A 96 16.89 -11.46 -0.11
CA LYS A 96 17.85 -10.99 0.89
C LYS A 96 17.13 -10.19 1.98
N VAL A 97 16.47 -9.10 1.55
CA VAL A 97 15.73 -8.23 2.47
C VAL A 97 14.25 -8.28 2.13
N LYS A 98 13.42 -8.39 3.17
CA LYS A 98 11.96 -8.45 3.05
C LYS A 98 11.32 -7.56 4.10
N ASP A 99 10.48 -6.65 3.66
CA ASP A 99 9.72 -5.77 4.54
C ASP A 99 8.25 -5.68 4.11
N ASN A 100 7.35 -5.82 5.07
CA ASN A 100 5.93 -5.62 4.89
C ASN A 100 5.59 -4.24 5.46
N VAL A 101 5.30 -3.26 4.60
CA VAL A 101 5.22 -1.84 5.00
C VAL A 101 4.13 -1.53 6.02
N HIS A 102 3.15 -2.42 6.19
CA HIS A 102 2.04 -2.29 7.15
C HIS A 102 2.09 -3.38 8.22
N GLY A 103 3.25 -4.00 8.39
CA GLY A 103 3.40 -5.17 9.24
C GLY A 103 2.95 -6.45 8.57
N LYS A 104 3.20 -7.56 9.25
CA LYS A 104 2.88 -8.91 8.77
C LYS A 104 1.94 -9.64 9.72
N LEU A 105 1.32 -10.70 9.21
CA LEU A 105 0.56 -11.62 10.04
C LEU A 105 1.45 -12.11 11.17
N GLY A 106 0.94 -12.05 12.40
CA GLY A 106 1.81 -12.20 13.56
C GLY A 106 1.44 -11.33 14.75
N ASN A 107 0.34 -10.58 14.69
CA ASN A 107 0.09 -9.43 15.57
C ASN A 107 1.10 -8.30 15.35
N GLU A 108 1.58 -8.14 14.11
CA GLU A 108 2.50 -7.04 13.73
C GLU A 108 1.81 -6.02 12.82
N ILE A 109 0.51 -6.16 12.56
CA ILE A 109 -0.23 -5.28 11.66
C ILE A 109 -0.33 -3.87 12.25
N ILE A 110 0.03 -2.87 11.45
CA ILE A 110 0.00 -1.45 11.81
C ILE A 110 -1.04 -0.71 10.97
N PHE A 111 -2.12 -0.28 11.60
CA PHE A 111 -2.98 0.77 11.09
C PHE A 111 -2.56 2.13 11.63
N GLY A 112 -2.69 3.16 10.80
CA GLY A 112 -2.33 4.50 11.21
C GLY A 112 -2.54 5.51 10.12
N ILE A 113 -2.29 6.76 10.48
CA ILE A 113 -2.33 7.90 9.58
C ILE A 113 -0.96 8.00 8.90
N ASP A 114 -0.95 8.39 7.63
CA ASP A 114 0.30 8.55 6.89
C ASP A 114 1.08 9.78 7.38
N HIS A 115 2.40 9.72 7.22
CA HIS A 115 3.32 10.79 7.58
C HIS A 115 2.96 12.12 6.89
N GLY A 116 3.24 13.24 7.55
CA GLY A 116 3.01 14.58 7.01
C GLY A 116 1.55 15.06 7.10
N THR A 117 0.64 14.26 7.66
CA THR A 117 -0.75 14.67 7.89
C THR A 117 -0.96 15.37 9.23
N ILE A 118 -0.05 15.16 10.19
CA ILE A 118 -0.14 15.60 11.58
C ILE A 118 1.22 16.14 12.01
N ASP A 119 1.23 17.27 12.72
CA ASP A 119 2.44 17.84 13.32
C ASP A 119 3.03 16.91 14.37
N ASN A 120 4.36 16.78 14.36
CA ASN A 120 5.11 15.85 15.21
C ASN A 120 4.97 16.17 16.72
N ASP A 121 4.65 17.41 17.07
CA ASP A 121 4.60 17.88 18.46
C ASP A 121 3.24 17.63 19.14
N THR A 122 2.37 16.84 18.51
CA THR A 122 1.03 16.55 19.04
C THR A 122 0.93 15.09 19.51
N PRO A 123 0.15 14.80 20.58
CA PRO A 123 -0.12 13.41 20.98
C PRO A 123 -0.81 12.56 19.90
N LEU A 124 -1.40 13.21 18.88
CA LEU A 124 -1.98 12.54 17.71
C LEU A 124 -0.90 11.91 16.81
N TYR A 125 0.35 12.37 16.91
CA TYR A 125 1.47 11.80 16.17
C TYR A 125 1.68 10.31 16.49
N ASN A 126 1.29 9.87 17.69
CA ASN A 126 1.35 8.47 18.11
C ASN A 126 0.51 7.52 17.25
N PHE A 127 -0.46 8.06 16.50
CA PHE A 127 -1.31 7.31 15.57
C PHE A 127 -0.77 7.27 14.15
N THR A 128 0.37 7.91 13.89
CA THR A 128 1.02 7.80 12.58
C THR A 128 1.68 6.45 12.42
N LYS A 129 1.66 5.90 11.20
CA LYS A 129 2.38 4.65 10.89
C LYS A 129 3.87 4.78 11.20
N THR A 130 4.45 5.96 10.97
CA THR A 130 5.87 6.25 11.25
C THR A 130 6.20 6.11 12.73
N TYR A 131 5.45 6.77 13.62
CA TYR A 131 5.67 6.65 15.06
C TYR A 131 5.50 5.20 15.53
N ARG A 132 4.48 4.51 15.02
CA ARG A 132 4.21 3.13 15.42
C ARG A 132 5.30 2.15 14.97
N LYS A 133 5.82 2.32 13.75
CA LYS A 133 7.01 1.59 13.29
C LYS A 133 8.24 1.90 14.16
N LEU A 134 8.47 3.17 14.49
CA LEU A 134 9.56 3.57 15.38
C LEU A 134 9.46 2.91 16.75
N TYR A 135 8.26 2.83 17.33
CA TYR A 135 8.02 2.19 18.61
C TYR A 135 8.22 0.67 18.57
N GLU A 136 7.83 0.04 17.46
CA GLU A 136 8.01 -1.39 17.24
C GLU A 136 9.41 -1.79 16.80
N ASN A 137 10.31 -0.83 16.50
CA ASN A 137 11.61 -1.04 15.85
C ASN A 137 12.28 -2.31 16.38
N LYS A 138 12.24 -3.34 15.54
CA LYS A 138 13.01 -4.56 15.73
C LYS A 138 14.40 -4.26 15.19
N ASP A 139 15.43 -4.72 15.86
CA ASP A 139 16.81 -4.65 15.38
C ASP A 139 16.92 -5.43 14.06
N SER A 140 16.63 -4.78 12.94
CA SER A 140 16.88 -5.31 11.60
C SER A 140 18.17 -4.69 11.09
N GLU A 141 19.19 -5.52 10.90
CA GLU A 141 20.53 -5.06 10.53
C GLU A 141 20.64 -4.61 9.06
N GLU A 142 19.69 -5.00 8.19
CA GLU A 142 19.76 -4.75 6.74
C GLU A 142 18.59 -3.92 6.19
N SER A 143 18.92 -2.87 5.44
CA SER A 143 17.96 -1.99 4.76
C SER A 143 17.44 -2.62 3.46
N VAL A 144 16.15 -2.43 3.16
CA VAL A 144 15.56 -2.80 1.86
C VAL A 144 16.14 -2.00 0.69
N LEU A 145 16.71 -0.82 0.99
CA LEU A 145 17.39 0.04 0.02
C LEU A 145 18.88 -0.32 -0.02
N SER A 146 19.37 -0.69 -1.21
CA SER A 146 20.79 -0.94 -1.48
C SER A 146 21.22 -0.23 -2.75
N ILE A 147 22.45 0.29 -2.78
CA ILE A 147 23.03 0.98 -3.94
C ILE A 147 23.28 0.03 -5.13
N ASP A 148 23.31 -1.27 -4.86
CA ASP A 148 23.51 -2.31 -5.87
C ASP A 148 22.24 -2.57 -6.71
N ILE A 149 21.09 -2.05 -6.30
CA ILE A 149 19.83 -2.18 -7.04
C ILE A 149 19.98 -1.51 -8.41
N LYS A 150 19.78 -2.28 -9.48
CA LYS A 150 19.77 -1.79 -10.88
C LYS A 150 18.38 -1.81 -11.51
N VAL A 151 17.47 -2.60 -10.96
CA VAL A 151 16.11 -2.77 -11.47
C VAL A 151 15.10 -2.60 -10.34
N ILE A 152 14.13 -1.71 -10.54
CA ILE A 152 12.96 -1.54 -9.70
C ILE A 152 11.78 -2.20 -10.43
N LYS A 153 11.14 -3.16 -9.77
CA LYS A 153 9.95 -3.84 -10.27
C LYS A 153 8.75 -3.46 -9.42
N ILE A 154 7.72 -2.90 -10.05
CA ILE A 154 6.51 -2.46 -9.38
C ILE A 154 5.34 -3.30 -9.89
N TYR A 155 4.58 -3.90 -8.97
CA TYR A 155 3.37 -4.64 -9.29
C TYR A 155 2.23 -4.23 -8.36
N GLY A 156 1.04 -4.05 -8.93
CA GLY A 156 -0.17 -3.64 -8.22
C GLY A 156 -0.90 -2.49 -8.90
N HIS A 157 -2.15 -2.25 -8.50
CA HIS A 157 -3.01 -1.24 -9.12
C HIS A 157 -2.91 0.15 -8.47
N SER A 158 -2.34 0.22 -7.26
CA SER A 158 -2.26 1.43 -6.45
C SER A 158 -0.88 2.07 -6.58
N LEU A 159 -0.65 2.87 -7.64
CA LEU A 159 0.37 3.93 -7.59
C LEU A 159 -0.27 5.18 -6.96
N SER A 160 -0.92 4.99 -5.80
CA SER A 160 -1.76 6.02 -5.19
C SER A 160 -0.92 7.08 -4.47
N ASN A 161 -1.57 8.18 -4.13
CA ASN A 161 -0.94 9.24 -3.35
C ASN A 161 -0.58 8.81 -1.92
N ALA A 162 -1.25 7.80 -1.35
CA ALA A 162 -0.98 7.33 0.01
C ALA A 162 0.37 6.60 0.08
N ASP A 163 0.74 5.92 -1.01
CA ASP A 163 1.95 5.10 -1.09
C ASP A 163 3.15 5.89 -1.65
N TYR A 164 2.91 7.12 -2.12
CA TYR A 164 3.90 7.97 -2.79
C TYR A 164 5.19 8.16 -1.98
N ALA A 165 5.10 8.29 -0.65
CA ALA A 165 6.27 8.50 0.19
C ALA A 165 7.30 7.36 0.07
N TYR A 166 6.85 6.11 -0.13
CA TYR A 166 7.77 4.98 -0.34
C TYR A 166 8.48 5.09 -1.68
N PHE A 167 7.76 5.43 -2.76
CA PHE A 167 8.36 5.62 -4.08
C PHE A 167 9.36 6.78 -4.08
N GLN A 168 9.01 7.90 -3.43
CA GLN A 168 9.90 9.04 -3.30
C GLN A 168 11.20 8.63 -2.60
N SER A 169 11.13 7.97 -1.43
CA SER A 169 12.32 7.53 -0.71
C SER A 169 13.20 6.56 -1.52
N ILE A 170 12.60 5.62 -2.27
CA ILE A 170 13.33 4.70 -3.16
C ILE A 170 14.03 5.49 -4.27
N PHE A 171 13.31 6.41 -4.93
CA PHE A 171 13.83 7.16 -6.06
C PHE A 171 14.91 8.17 -5.67
N ASP A 172 14.77 8.81 -4.51
CA ASP A 172 15.76 9.71 -3.92
C ASP A 172 17.04 8.92 -3.58
N PHE A 173 16.90 7.79 -2.87
CA PHE A 173 18.05 6.96 -2.48
C PHE A 173 18.83 6.43 -3.69
N LEU A 174 18.12 5.95 -4.72
CA LEU A 174 18.75 5.41 -5.93
C LEU A 174 19.14 6.48 -6.95
N ASN A 175 18.75 7.74 -6.74
CA ASN A 175 18.92 8.86 -7.67
C ASN A 175 18.61 8.44 -9.13
N ILE A 176 17.34 8.10 -9.39
CA ILE A 176 16.92 7.53 -10.69
C ILE A 176 17.12 8.47 -11.89
N TYR A 177 17.41 9.76 -11.64
CA TYR A 177 17.77 10.70 -12.69
C TYR A 177 19.20 10.47 -13.19
N GLU A 178 20.18 10.45 -12.29
CA GLU A 178 21.60 10.33 -12.65
C GLU A 178 22.04 8.88 -12.85
N ASN A 179 21.50 7.95 -12.07
CA ASN A 179 21.91 6.55 -12.11
C ASN A 179 21.13 5.74 -13.16
N PRO A 180 21.76 4.73 -13.80
CA PRO A 180 21.14 3.89 -14.83
C PRO A 180 20.22 2.83 -14.21
N ILE A 181 19.17 3.28 -13.52
CA ILE A 181 18.17 2.41 -12.87
C ILE A 181 17.04 2.14 -13.84
N ASN A 182 16.74 0.87 -14.06
CA ASN A 182 15.59 0.40 -14.85
C ASN A 182 14.36 0.28 -13.96
N ILE A 183 13.21 0.70 -14.47
CA ILE A 183 11.91 0.65 -13.80
C ILE A 183 10.95 -0.15 -14.69
N ILE A 184 10.46 -1.26 -14.15
CA ILE A 184 9.48 -2.12 -14.81
C ILE A 184 8.20 -2.10 -14.01
N VAL A 185 7.11 -1.68 -14.64
CA VAL A 185 5.78 -1.64 -14.02
C VAL A 185 4.93 -2.74 -14.63
N TYR A 186 4.53 -3.70 -13.81
CA TYR A 186 3.79 -4.87 -14.23
C TYR A 186 2.27 -4.70 -14.04
N TYR A 187 1.50 -5.26 -14.96
CA TYR A 187 0.05 -5.40 -14.81
C TYR A 187 -0.44 -6.80 -15.17
N THR A 188 -1.53 -7.22 -14.54
CA THR A 188 -2.33 -8.40 -14.90
C THR A 188 -3.60 -7.96 -15.62
N LYS A 189 -4.24 -8.87 -16.37
CA LYS A 189 -5.51 -8.59 -17.04
C LYS A 189 -6.67 -8.70 -16.03
N TYR A 190 -7.12 -7.57 -15.48
CA TYR A 190 -8.27 -7.51 -14.54
C TYR A 190 -9.56 -6.94 -15.18
N LYS A 191 -9.47 -6.43 -16.40
CA LYS A 191 -10.59 -5.96 -17.24
C LYS A 191 -10.53 -6.64 -18.61
N GLU A 192 -11.65 -6.66 -19.31
CA GLU A 192 -11.69 -7.21 -20.68
C GLU A 192 -10.81 -6.42 -21.64
N ASN A 193 -10.85 -5.08 -21.54
CA ASN A 193 -10.10 -4.19 -22.39
C ASN A 193 -8.68 -3.95 -21.85
N GLU A 194 -7.70 -4.63 -22.44
CA GLU A 194 -6.29 -4.49 -22.04
C GLU A 194 -5.72 -3.10 -22.35
N ALA A 195 -6.20 -2.43 -23.40
CA ALA A 195 -5.75 -1.07 -23.73
C ALA A 195 -6.16 -0.07 -22.65
N GLU A 196 -7.36 -0.24 -22.06
CA GLU A 196 -7.83 0.59 -20.94
C GLU A 196 -6.94 0.39 -19.70
N ILE A 197 -6.62 -0.85 -19.35
CA ILE A 197 -5.69 -1.16 -18.24
C ILE A 197 -4.35 -0.47 -18.45
N ARG A 198 -3.79 -0.62 -19.65
CA ARG A 198 -2.50 -0.04 -19.99
C ARG A 198 -2.54 1.50 -19.95
N GLN A 199 -3.64 2.11 -20.37
CA GLN A 199 -3.84 3.56 -20.31
C GLN A 199 -3.95 4.05 -18.86
N GLU A 200 -4.75 3.39 -18.02
CA GLU A 200 -4.87 3.71 -16.60
C GLU A 200 -3.51 3.64 -15.90
N LEU A 201 -2.76 2.57 -16.14
CA LEU A 201 -1.44 2.41 -15.55
C LEU A 201 -0.44 3.44 -16.09
N SER A 202 -0.47 3.73 -17.39
CA SER A 202 0.39 4.77 -17.99
C SER A 202 0.14 6.15 -17.37
N ASN A 203 -1.12 6.50 -17.15
CA ASN A 203 -1.50 7.74 -16.47
C ASN A 203 -1.02 7.76 -15.01
N ALA A 204 -1.11 6.63 -14.31
CA ALA A 204 -0.66 6.50 -12.93
C ALA A 204 0.87 6.64 -12.83
N VAL A 205 1.62 5.99 -13.72
CA VAL A 205 3.08 6.10 -13.83
C VAL A 205 3.50 7.54 -14.18
N GLN A 206 2.83 8.17 -15.16
CA GLN A 206 3.09 9.57 -15.50
C GLN A 206 2.92 10.49 -14.29
N LYS A 207 1.83 10.32 -13.53
CA LYS A 207 1.58 11.11 -12.31
C LYS A 207 2.64 10.86 -11.25
N LEU A 208 3.03 9.61 -11.02
CA LEU A 208 4.08 9.23 -10.06
C LEU A 208 5.42 9.90 -10.40
N ILE A 209 5.91 9.73 -11.63
CA ILE A 209 7.19 10.28 -12.07
C ILE A 209 7.15 11.81 -12.11
N SER A 210 6.04 12.41 -12.55
CA SER A 210 5.89 13.87 -12.59
C SER A 210 5.88 14.48 -11.18
N ARG A 211 5.19 13.82 -10.23
CA ARG A 211 5.16 14.26 -8.83
C ARG A 211 6.54 14.17 -8.19
N TYR A 212 7.29 13.09 -8.46
CA TYR A 212 8.68 12.97 -8.03
C TYR A 212 9.59 14.03 -8.69
N GLY A 213 9.43 14.29 -9.98
CA GLY A 213 10.14 15.39 -10.65
C GLY A 213 9.90 16.75 -9.99
N GLN A 214 8.70 17.00 -9.45
CA GLN A 214 8.39 18.24 -8.74
C GLN A 214 9.10 18.37 -7.39
N SER A 215 9.43 17.25 -6.71
CA SER A 215 10.19 17.27 -5.46
C SER A 215 11.69 17.47 -5.64
N MET A 216 12.23 17.31 -6.86
CA MET A 216 13.65 17.54 -7.14
C MET A 216 14.03 19.02 -7.00
N ASP A 217 15.25 19.30 -6.54
CA ASP A 217 15.79 20.67 -6.42
C ASP A 217 15.88 21.36 -7.79
N ASN A 218 16.45 20.66 -8.77
CA ASN A 218 16.53 21.14 -10.13
C ASN A 218 15.21 20.90 -10.88
N LYS A 219 14.38 21.94 -10.97
CA LYS A 219 13.04 21.86 -11.57
C LYS A 219 13.05 21.50 -13.06
N GLU A 220 14.07 21.89 -13.82
CA GLU A 220 14.18 21.53 -15.23
C GLU A 220 14.54 20.06 -15.42
N LYS A 221 15.44 19.52 -14.58
CA LYS A 221 15.69 18.08 -14.52
C LYS A 221 14.40 17.33 -14.15
N GLY A 222 13.69 17.81 -13.15
CA GLY A 222 12.41 17.24 -12.70
C GLY A 222 11.36 17.15 -13.80
N LYS A 223 11.12 18.24 -14.54
CA LYS A 223 10.17 18.28 -15.66
C LYS A 223 10.54 17.29 -16.78
N ASN A 224 11.84 17.10 -17.02
CA ASN A 224 12.35 16.25 -18.11
C ASN A 224 12.59 14.79 -17.69
N LEU A 225 12.38 14.43 -16.42
CA LEU A 225 12.71 13.10 -15.90
C LEU A 225 11.98 11.98 -16.66
N LEU A 226 10.67 12.09 -16.84
CA LEU A 226 9.90 11.08 -17.57
C LEU A 226 10.41 10.92 -19.02
N HIS A 227 10.69 12.04 -19.68
CA HIS A 227 11.21 12.04 -21.05
C HIS A 227 12.57 11.34 -21.12
N LYS A 228 13.49 11.64 -20.20
CA LYS A 228 14.81 10.99 -20.11
C LYS A 228 14.69 9.48 -19.87
N LEU A 229 13.87 9.06 -18.91
CA LEU A 229 13.65 7.63 -18.62
C LEU A 229 13.13 6.86 -19.85
N LEU A 230 12.27 7.48 -20.65
CA LEU A 230 11.75 6.88 -21.87
C LEU A 230 12.80 6.86 -23.00
N LEU A 231 13.54 7.95 -23.22
CA LEU A 231 14.60 8.02 -24.23
C LEU A 231 15.71 6.99 -23.99
N GLU A 232 16.02 6.73 -22.72
CA GLU A 232 17.05 5.77 -22.31
C GLU A 232 16.50 4.34 -22.18
N ASN A 233 15.22 4.10 -22.52
CA ASN A 233 14.53 2.82 -22.39
C ASN A 233 14.56 2.24 -20.95
N ARG A 234 14.65 3.11 -19.95
CA ARG A 234 14.72 2.75 -18.52
C ARG A 234 13.37 2.64 -17.85
N LEU A 235 12.26 3.00 -18.50
CA LEU A 235 10.91 2.83 -17.97
C LEU A 235 10.06 2.01 -18.92
N THR A 236 9.58 0.86 -18.46
CA THR A 236 8.73 -0.03 -19.27
C THR A 236 7.49 -0.48 -18.51
N ILE A 237 6.38 -0.62 -19.23
CA ILE A 237 5.14 -1.20 -18.72
C ILE A 237 4.97 -2.57 -19.39
N LYS A 238 4.89 -3.64 -18.60
CA LYS A 238 4.83 -5.02 -19.10
C LYS A 238 3.62 -5.76 -18.53
N LYS A 239 2.96 -6.56 -19.36
CA LYS A 239 1.99 -7.54 -18.88
C LYS A 239 2.72 -8.67 -18.19
N ILE A 240 2.16 -9.18 -17.10
CA ILE A 240 2.61 -10.42 -16.45
C ILE A 240 1.42 -11.36 -16.26
N ASN A 241 1.65 -12.66 -16.46
CA ASN A 241 0.66 -13.69 -16.28
C ASN A 241 0.87 -14.37 -14.93
N LEU A 242 0.04 -13.98 -13.96
CA LEU A 242 0.04 -14.53 -12.62
C LEU A 242 -1.09 -15.53 -12.44
N LYS A 243 -0.90 -16.51 -11.56
CA LYS A 243 -1.93 -17.47 -11.20
C LYS A 243 -2.93 -16.81 -10.25
N GLU A 244 -4.21 -17.14 -10.44
CA GLU A 244 -5.28 -16.70 -9.56
C GLU A 244 -5.62 -17.81 -8.57
N ALA A 245 -5.80 -17.44 -7.30
CA ALA A 245 -6.39 -18.35 -6.33
C ALA A 245 -7.87 -18.57 -6.67
N SER A 246 -8.32 -19.82 -6.59
CA SER A 246 -9.73 -20.19 -6.72
C SER A 246 -10.60 -19.30 -5.84
N LYS A 247 -11.62 -18.65 -6.41
CA LYS A 247 -12.55 -17.77 -5.67
C LYS A 247 -13.18 -18.56 -4.52
N ARG A 248 -12.71 -18.32 -3.28
CA ARG A 248 -13.33 -18.92 -2.08
C ARG A 248 -14.74 -18.35 -1.88
N ARG A 249 -15.66 -19.22 -1.43
CA ARG A 249 -16.99 -18.83 -0.95
C ARG A 249 -16.85 -17.75 0.13
N ARG A 250 -17.75 -16.76 0.11
CA ARG A 250 -17.76 -15.64 1.05
C ARG A 250 -17.56 -16.13 2.48
N PHE A 251 -16.51 -15.64 3.13
CA PHE A 251 -16.36 -15.76 4.57
C PHE A 251 -17.50 -14.97 5.20
N ALA A 252 -18.43 -15.64 5.88
CA ALA A 252 -19.36 -15.00 6.78
C ALA A 252 -18.67 -14.97 8.14
N PRO A 253 -18.07 -13.84 8.56
CA PRO A 253 -17.56 -13.76 9.92
C PRO A 253 -18.72 -14.06 10.87
N ALA A 254 -18.47 -14.89 11.88
CA ALA A 254 -19.33 -14.92 13.05
C ALA A 254 -19.17 -13.55 13.72
N ILE A 255 -19.99 -12.58 13.31
CA ILE A 255 -20.10 -11.29 13.97
C ILE A 255 -20.85 -11.58 15.27
N ASP A 256 -20.12 -11.97 16.29
CA ASP A 256 -20.60 -11.85 17.65
C ASP A 256 -20.44 -10.37 18.05
N GLY A 257 -21.44 -9.60 17.66
CA GLY A 257 -21.46 -8.13 17.71
C GLY A 257 -22.84 -7.69 17.27
N THR A 258 -23.71 -7.46 18.26
CA THR A 258 -25.15 -7.34 18.11
C THR A 258 -25.56 -6.37 16.98
N LYS A 259 -26.68 -6.69 16.31
CA LYS A 259 -27.41 -5.82 15.34
C LYS A 259 -27.56 -4.35 15.78
N TYR A 260 -27.37 -4.05 17.05
CA TYR A 260 -27.40 -2.70 17.63
C TYR A 260 -26.25 -1.81 17.16
N GLU A 261 -25.01 -2.31 17.06
CA GLU A 261 -23.84 -1.48 16.70
C GLU A 261 -23.89 -1.03 15.23
N ALA A 262 -24.32 -1.94 14.34
CA ALA A 262 -24.54 -1.61 12.92
C ALA A 262 -25.68 -0.60 12.72
N ARG A 263 -26.75 -0.69 13.54
CA ARG A 263 -27.86 0.27 13.53
C ARG A 263 -27.43 1.64 14.07
N TYR A 264 -26.61 1.68 15.12
CA TYR A 264 -26.07 2.91 15.68
C TYR A 264 -25.17 3.65 14.70
N ALA A 265 -24.24 2.95 14.03
CA ALA A 265 -23.38 3.53 13.00
C ALA A 265 -24.18 4.07 11.80
N THR A 266 -25.27 3.38 11.40
CA THR A 266 -26.15 3.82 10.31
C THR A 266 -26.97 5.05 10.70
N SER A 267 -27.50 5.08 11.93
CA SER A 267 -28.24 6.22 12.47
C SER A 267 -27.35 7.47 12.55
N LEU A 268 -26.14 7.33 13.10
CA LEU A 268 -25.19 8.44 13.24
C LEU A 268 -24.76 9.00 11.87
N CYS A 269 -24.52 8.13 10.87
CA CYS A 269 -24.24 8.55 9.49
C CYS A 269 -25.42 9.30 8.86
N SER A 270 -26.65 8.91 9.17
CA SER A 270 -27.86 9.57 8.66
C SER A 270 -28.10 10.95 9.29
N GLU A 271 -27.71 11.11 10.55
CA GLU A 271 -27.87 12.34 11.33
C GLU A 271 -26.81 13.39 10.96
N ILE A 272 -25.58 12.95 10.67
CA ILE A 272 -24.50 13.80 10.14
C ILE A 272 -24.84 14.36 8.75
N LYS A 273 -25.51 13.56 7.90
CA LYS A 273 -26.01 14.03 6.59
C LYS A 273 -27.11 15.07 6.71
N LYS A 274 -27.94 15.03 7.76
CA LYS A 274 -29.02 16.00 8.00
C LYS A 274 -28.54 17.35 8.55
N ARG A 275 -27.37 17.40 9.20
CA ARG A 275 -26.82 18.62 9.81
C ARG A 275 -25.81 19.37 8.93
N SER A 276 -25.47 18.85 7.76
CA SER A 276 -24.56 19.50 6.81
C SER A 276 -25.36 20.30 5.77
N TYR A 277 -25.58 21.60 6.01
CA TYR A 277 -26.08 22.57 5.03
C TYR A 277 -24.92 23.10 4.14
N PRO A 278 -25.20 23.71 2.98
CA PRO A 278 -24.78 23.19 1.69
C PRO A 278 -23.49 23.84 1.17
N ILE A 279 -22.62 23.06 0.54
CA ILE A 279 -21.64 23.59 -0.41
C ILE A 279 -22.15 23.23 -1.80
N ALA A 280 -22.55 24.30 -2.50
CA ALA A 280 -22.93 24.44 -3.89
C ALA A 280 -22.91 23.17 -4.77
N GLU A 281 -24.12 22.84 -5.24
CA GLU A 281 -24.35 22.00 -6.41
C GLU A 281 -23.70 22.62 -7.66
N SER A 282 -22.89 21.84 -8.38
CA SER A 282 -22.87 21.92 -9.83
C SER A 282 -22.58 20.56 -10.45
N HIS A 283 -23.64 20.00 -11.00
CA HIS A 283 -23.71 19.13 -12.17
C HIS A 283 -23.39 17.62 -12.09
N ARG A 284 -24.51 16.89 -12.19
CA ARG A 284 -24.81 15.76 -13.09
C ARG A 284 -24.35 14.36 -12.65
N THR A 285 -25.30 13.77 -11.94
CA THR A 285 -25.69 12.35 -11.91
C THR A 285 -25.45 11.56 -13.21
N ARG A 286 -24.79 10.41 -13.07
CA ARG A 286 -25.13 9.13 -13.75
C ARG A 286 -24.66 7.95 -12.89
N GLU A 287 -25.43 6.87 -12.96
CA GLU A 287 -25.54 5.75 -12.02
C GLU A 287 -24.44 4.65 -12.09
N TYR A 288 -24.49 3.77 -11.06
CA TYR A 288 -24.00 2.38 -10.95
C TYR A 288 -22.63 2.13 -10.25
N PRO A 289 -22.35 0.86 -9.85
CA PRO A 289 -22.48 0.36 -8.47
C PRO A 289 -21.12 0.23 -7.76
N ARG A 290 -21.08 0.46 -6.44
CA ARG A 290 -19.86 0.27 -5.66
C ARG A 290 -19.51 -1.21 -5.53
N LYS A 291 -18.41 -1.64 -6.15
CA LYS A 291 -17.63 -2.82 -5.75
C LYS A 291 -16.21 -2.37 -5.48
N ILE A 292 -15.79 -2.49 -4.23
CA ILE A 292 -14.41 -2.33 -3.79
C ILE A 292 -13.80 -3.74 -3.79
N PHE A 293 -12.76 -3.95 -4.58
CA PHE A 293 -11.81 -5.04 -4.38
C PHE A 293 -10.42 -4.42 -4.49
N GLY A 294 -9.68 -4.45 -3.38
CA GLY A 294 -8.25 -4.16 -3.36
C GLY A 294 -7.49 -5.46 -3.54
N PHE A 295 -6.43 -5.40 -4.33
CA PHE A 295 -5.31 -6.33 -4.30
C PHE A 295 -4.18 -5.67 -3.51
#